data_AF-A0A9X6Q3B0-F1
#
_entry.id   AF-A0A9X6Q3B0-F1
#
_cell.length_a   1.000
_cell.length_b   1.000
_cell.length_c   1.000
_cell.angle_alpha   90.00
_cell.angle_beta   90.00
_cell.angle_gamma   90.00
#
_symmetry.space_group_name_H-M   'P 1'
#
loop_
_entity.id
_entity.type
_entity.pdbx_description
1 polymer ?
#
loop_
_entity_poly.entity_id
_entity_poly.type
_entity_poly.pdbx_seq_one_letter_code
_entity_poly.pdbx_strand_id
1 'polypeptide(L)' 'MEVKLRDILKSRGMDQKDLIDKDNGLSTRTISELASGKMKRYPKEVLEKIADKLNITDMNELLLIVEAEEDIK' A
#
# COMPACT_ATOMS: atom_id res chain seq x y z
N MET A 1 -5.49 -10.40 3.12
CA MET A 1 -5.63 -9.18 2.32
C MET A 1 -4.28 -8.51 2.27
N GLU A 2 -3.86 -8.09 1.08
CA GLU A 2 -2.54 -7.49 0.84
C GLU A 2 -2.68 -6.18 0.07
N VAL A 3 -1.68 -5.30 0.24
CA VAL A 3 -1.58 -4.04 -0.49
C VAL A 3 -0.53 -4.19 -1.58
N LYS A 4 -0.91 -3.96 -2.83
CA LYS A 4 -0.05 -4.07 -4.02
C LYS A 4 0.86 -2.86 -4.23
N LEU A 5 1.17 -2.11 -3.18
CA LEU A 5 1.81 -0.79 -3.26
C LEU A 5 3.16 -0.84 -3.99
N ARG A 6 3.99 -1.83 -3.66
CA ARG A 6 5.31 -1.99 -4.27
C ARG A 6 5.24 -2.21 -5.77
N ASP A 7 4.30 -3.04 -6.22
CA ASP A 7 4.17 -3.41 -7.63
C ASP A 7 3.58 -2.24 -8.43
N ILE A 8 2.63 -1.51 -7.86
CA ILE A 8 2.08 -0.29 -8.45
C ILE A 8 3.17 0.75 -8.64
N LEU A 9 3.97 1.03 -7.59
CA LEU A 9 5.08 1.98 -7.67
C LEU A 9 6.08 1.60 -8.77
N LYS A 10 6.50 0.32 -8.80
CA LYS A 10 7.41 -0.20 -9.81
C LYS A 10 6.85 -0.05 -11.23
N SER A 11 5.57 -0.39 -11.44
CA SER A 11 4.92 -0.29 -12.75
C SER A 11 4.84 1.16 -13.28
N ARG A 12 4.86 2.13 -12.36
CA ARG A 12 4.76 3.57 -12.66
C ARG A 12 6.11 4.30 -12.61
N GLY A 13 7.21 3.58 -12.36
CA GLY A 13 8.54 4.18 -12.22
C GLY A 13 8.67 5.14 -11.04
N MET A 14 7.87 4.94 -9.99
CA MET A 14 7.86 5.76 -8.77
C MET A 14 8.62 5.08 -7.64
N ASP A 15 9.23 5.89 -6.78
CA ASP A 15 9.87 5.45 -5.55
C ASP A 15 8.93 5.63 -4.35
N GLN A 16 9.13 4.87 -3.28
CA GLN A 16 8.37 5.03 -2.03
C GLN A 16 8.44 6.45 -1.46
N LYS A 17 9.57 7.15 -1.68
CA LYS A 17 9.77 8.53 -1.22
C LYS A 17 8.78 9.51 -1.84
N ASP A 18 8.26 9.21 -3.03
CA ASP A 18 7.33 10.08 -3.76
C ASP A 18 5.94 10.07 -3.10
N LEU A 19 5.64 9.02 -2.32
CA LEU A 19 4.42 8.92 -1.54
C LEU A 19 4.51 9.58 -0.15
N ILE A 20 5.71 9.92 0.33
CA ILE A 20 5.88 10.49 1.67
C ILE A 20 5.09 11.80 1.79
N ASP A 21 4.31 11.89 2.85
CA ASP A 21 3.54 13.07 3.25
C ASP A 21 3.33 13.00 4.75
N LYS A 22 4.23 13.65 5.50
CA LYS A 22 4.26 13.55 6.96
C LYS A 22 3.05 14.21 7.60
N ASP A 23 2.51 15.25 6.98
CA ASP A 23 1.38 16.01 7.50
C ASP A 23 0.07 15.21 7.36
N ASN A 24 0.04 14.23 6.46
CA ASN A 24 -1.09 13.33 6.23
C ASN A 24 -0.83 11.88 6.67
N GLY A 25 0.14 11.63 7.56
CA GLY A 25 0.39 10.31 8.14
C GLY A 25 1.10 9.29 7.23
N LEU A 26 1.50 9.70 6.02
CA LEU A 26 2.29 8.92 5.08
C LEU A 26 3.78 9.07 5.41
N SER A 27 4.16 8.66 6.62
CA SER A 27 5.56 8.64 7.03
C SER A 27 6.38 7.63 6.22
N THR A 28 7.71 7.79 6.17
CA THR A 28 8.62 6.81 5.57
C THR A 28 8.39 5.40 6.13
N ARG A 29 8.15 5.30 7.44
CA ARG A 29 7.84 4.03 8.10
C ARG A 29 6.53 3.44 7.59
N THR A 30 5.46 4.25 7.55
CA THR A 30 4.14 3.82 7.09
C THR A 30 4.20 3.28 5.67
N ILE A 31 4.84 4.02 4.75
CA ILE A 31 4.97 3.60 3.34
C ILE A 31 5.80 2.32 3.22
N SER A 32 6.91 2.21 3.96
CA SER A 32 7.76 1.01 3.94
C SER A 32 7.03 -0.22 4.48
N GLU A 33 6.30 -0.09 5.60
CA GLU A 33 5.50 -1.17 6.17
C GLU A 33 4.40 -1.63 5.19
N LEU A 34 3.71 -0.70 4.53
CA LEU A 34 2.72 -1.00 3.48
C LEU A 34 3.34 -1.71 2.28
N ALA A 35 4.43 -1.18 1.72
CA ALA A 35 5.10 -1.76 0.56
C ALA A 35 5.74 -3.14 0.87
N SER A 36 6.04 -3.41 2.14
CA SER A 36 6.55 -4.71 2.59
C SER A 36 5.46 -5.77 2.80
N GLY A 37 4.18 -5.39 2.79
CA GLY A 37 3.05 -6.27 3.11
C GLY A 37 2.92 -6.67 4.59
N LYS A 38 3.82 -6.20 5.47
CA LYS A 38 3.87 -6.61 6.89
C LYS A 38 2.81 -5.92 7.77
N MET A 39 2.09 -4.94 7.23
CA MET A 39 1.14 -4.15 8.00
C MET A 39 -0.15 -4.95 8.25
N LYS A 40 -0.50 -5.17 9.52
CA LYS A 40 -1.71 -5.94 9.90
C LYS A 40 -2.99 -5.09 9.93
N ARG A 41 -2.87 -3.77 9.96
CA ARG A 41 -3.98 -2.83 10.02
C ARG A 41 -3.73 -1.72 9.01
N TYR A 42 -4.74 -1.41 8.21
CA TYR A 42 -4.68 -0.35 7.22
C TYR A 42 -5.64 0.77 7.67
N PRO A 43 -5.11 1.88 8.23
CA PRO A 43 -5.95 3.03 8.53
C PRO A 43 -6.63 3.53 7.25
N LYS A 44 -7.94 3.77 7.31
CA LYS A 44 -8.72 4.23 6.16
C LYS A 44 -8.11 5.47 5.51
N GLU A 45 -7.76 6.48 6.31
CA GLU A 45 -7.17 7.74 5.84
C GLU A 45 -5.86 7.51 5.07
N VAL A 46 -5.02 6.56 5.50
CA VAL A 46 -3.77 6.23 4.81
C VAL A 46 -4.05 5.61 3.44
N LEU A 47 -5.05 4.73 3.34
CA LEU A 47 -5.47 4.13 2.07
C LEU A 47 -6.05 5.18 1.12
N GLU A 48 -6.91 6.08 1.63
CA GLU A 48 -7.49 7.18 0.84
C GLU A 48 -6.40 8.09 0.29
N LYS A 49 -5.43 8.51 1.12
CA LYS A 49 -4.33 9.37 0.66
C LYS A 49 -3.42 8.70 -0.36
N ILE A 50 -3.18 7.40 -0.23
CA ILE A 50 -2.41 6.64 -1.22
C ILE A 50 -3.20 6.54 -2.52
N ALA A 51 -4.50 6.26 -2.46
CA ALA A 51 -5.36 6.22 -3.63
C ALA A 51 -5.37 7.58 -4.34
N ASP A 52 -5.52 8.69 -3.60
CA ASP A 52 -5.45 10.05 -4.14
C ASP A 52 -4.11 10.33 -4.84
N LYS A 53 -2.98 10.07 -4.16
CA LYS A 53 -1.64 10.30 -4.72
C LYS A 53 -1.35 9.44 -5.96
N LEU A 54 -1.90 8.24 -6.00
CA LEU A 54 -1.78 7.33 -7.12
C LEU A 54 -2.94 7.48 -8.12
N ASN A 55 -3.85 8.44 -7.94
CA ASN A 55 -5.02 8.61 -8.78
C ASN A 55 -5.77 7.28 -9.03
N ILE A 56 -5.93 6.48 -7.99
CA ILE A 56 -6.64 5.20 -8.00
C ILE A 56 -8.11 5.48 -7.67
N THR A 57 -9.01 5.02 -8.54
CA THR A 57 -10.46 5.16 -8.35
C THR A 57 -11.15 3.84 -8.03
N ASP A 58 -10.48 2.72 -8.28
CA ASP A 58 -10.91 1.38 -7.87
C ASP A 58 -9.92 0.79 -6.83
N MET A 59 -10.41 0.55 -5.62
CA MET A 59 -9.60 -0.04 -4.55
C MET A 59 -9.08 -1.45 -4.86
N ASN A 60 -9.67 -2.16 -5.82
CA ASN A 60 -9.15 -3.44 -6.30
C ASN A 60 -7.79 -3.28 -7.02
N GLU A 61 -7.42 -2.08 -7.46
CA GLU A 61 -6.07 -1.82 -7.97
C GLU A 61 -5.04 -1.86 -6.83
N LEU A 62 -5.41 -1.35 -5.65
CA LEU A 62 -4.52 -1.23 -4.49
C LEU A 62 -4.54 -2.47 -3.58
N LEU A 63 -5.71 -3.08 -3.39
CA LEU A 63 -5.92 -4.18 -2.45
C LEU A 63 -6.24 -5.49 -3.18
N LEU A 64 -5.83 -6.60 -2.57
CA LEU A 64 -6.19 -7.94 -3.02
C LEU A 64 -6.55 -8.82 -1.81
N ILE A 65 -7.60 -9.63 -1.94
CA ILE A 65 -7.85 -10.73 -1.02
C ILE A 65 -7.00 -11.91 -1.50
N VAL A 66 -6.01 -12.29 -0.70
CA VAL A 66 -5.24 -13.51 -0.88
C VAL A 66 -5.84 -14.60 0.00
N GLU A 67 -6.06 -15.77 -0.57
CA GLU A 67 -6.33 -16.98 0.21
C GLU A 67 -5.05 -17.34 0.93
N ALA A 68 -5.14 -17.68 2.22
CA ALA A 68 -3.98 -18.19 2.93
C ALA A 68 -3.66 -19.56 2.34
N GLU A 69 -2.47 -19.73 1.75
CA GLU A 69 -1.92 -21.07 1.61
C GLU A 69 -1.82 -21.64 3.03
N GLU A 70 -2.58 -22.69 3.32
CA GLU A 70 -2.34 -23.48 4.53
C GLU A 70 -0.89 -23.97 4.43
N ASP A 71 -0.05 -23.58 5.39
CA ASP A 71 1.29 -24.13 5.56
C ASP A 71 1.16 -25.66 5.66
N ILE A 72 1.31 -26.38 4.54
CA ILE A 72 1.45 -27.84 4.54
C ILE A 72 2.81 -28.12 5.18
N LYS A 73 2.77 -28.36 6.49
CA LYS A 73 3.92 -28.78 7.32
C LYS A 73 4.42 -30.17 6.94
#